data_AF-A0A8D2A2K6-F1
#
_entry.id   AF-A0A8D2A2K6-F1
#
_cell.length_a   1.000
_cell.length_b   1.000
_cell.length_c   1.000
_cell.angle_alpha   90.00
_cell.angle_beta   90.00
_cell.angle_gamma   90.00
#
_symmetry.space_group_name_H-M   'P 1'
#
loop_
_entity.id
_entity.type
_entity.pdbx_description
1 polymer ?
#
loop_
_entity_poly.entity_id
_entity_poly.type
_entity_poly.pdbx_seq_one_letter_code
_entity_poly.pdbx_strand_id
1 'polypeptide(L)'
;MEPRAPWIKQEGQEWQEYWDEETRNAMGSAQTFRVNLNNLRGYYNQSEAGSHTLQSMYGCDVGPDWLFLRGYSQDAYDGADYIALNEDLRSWTAADTAAQITKRKREAADAAEQMRSYLEGACVEWLQKYLQMGNNTLQRAGIRGRGASTISPPEGAAFPQGEEKGVPAGKPPTACPEREEST
;
A
#
# COMPACT_ATOMS: atom_id res chain seq x y z
N MET A 1 -1.27 1.54 15.43
CA MET A 1 -1.06 0.29 14.67
C MET A 1 -0.70 -0.82 15.65
N GLU A 2 -1.12 -2.06 15.40
CA GLU A 2 -0.80 -3.19 16.28
C GLU A 2 -0.07 -4.29 15.48
N PRO A 3 1.05 -4.84 15.98
CA PRO A 3 1.74 -5.94 15.32
C PRO A 3 0.86 -7.20 15.31
N ARG A 4 0.74 -7.85 14.14
CA ARG A 4 -0.09 -9.06 13.96
C ARG A 4 0.71 -10.35 13.83
N ALA A 5 2.04 -10.28 13.89
CA ALA A 5 2.92 -11.46 13.83
C ALA A 5 3.98 -11.43 14.95
N PRO A 6 4.46 -12.59 15.44
CA PRO A 6 5.46 -12.64 16.51
C PRO A 6 6.80 -11.97 16.15
N TRP A 7 7.28 -12.14 14.91
CA TRP A 7 8.58 -11.61 14.47
C TRP A 7 8.61 -10.08 14.48
N ILE A 8 7.54 -9.42 13.99
CA ILE A 8 7.47 -7.95 14.00
C ILE A 8 7.24 -7.39 15.43
N LYS A 9 6.70 -8.20 16.36
CA LYS A 9 6.54 -7.81 17.77
C LYS A 9 7.87 -7.81 18.53
N GLN A 10 8.78 -8.73 18.20
CA GLN A 10 10.10 -8.84 18.84
C GLN A 10 11.01 -7.66 18.46
N GLU A 11 11.00 -7.28 17.19
CA GLU A 11 11.74 -6.10 16.69
C GLU A 11 11.09 -4.77 17.16
N GLY A 12 9.80 -4.77 17.50
CA GLY A 12 9.02 -3.55 17.76
C GLY A 12 9.51 -2.64 18.90
N GLN A 13 10.43 -3.08 19.76
CA GLN A 13 10.98 -2.22 20.83
C GLN A 13 12.01 -1.21 20.32
N GLU A 14 12.75 -1.51 19.24
CA GLU A 14 13.73 -0.59 18.63
C GLU A 14 13.09 0.30 17.54
N TRP A 15 11.88 -0.03 17.09
CA TRP A 15 11.16 0.63 15.99
C TRP A 15 9.97 1.48 16.47
N GLN A 16 10.04 2.07 17.66
CA GLN A 16 8.95 2.89 18.21
C GLN A 16 8.59 4.06 17.29
N GLU A 17 9.59 4.75 16.73
CA GLU A 17 9.37 5.87 15.81
C GLU A 17 8.60 5.46 14.56
N TYR A 18 8.92 4.27 14.01
CA TYR A 18 8.19 3.68 12.90
C TYR A 18 6.72 3.41 13.26
N TRP A 19 6.45 2.80 14.42
CA TRP A 19 5.08 2.53 14.85
C TRP A 19 4.27 3.79 15.12
N ASP A 20 4.89 4.83 15.65
CA ASP A 20 4.27 6.14 15.85
C ASP A 20 3.94 6.81 14.52
N GLU A 21 4.84 6.72 13.54
CA GLU A 21 4.62 7.22 12.18
C GLU A 21 3.49 6.46 11.47
N GLU A 22 3.50 5.13 11.47
CA GLU A 22 2.46 4.31 10.86
C GLU A 22 1.09 4.53 11.53
N THR A 23 1.07 4.73 12.85
CA THR A 23 -0.15 5.09 13.57
C THR A 23 -0.67 6.46 13.15
N ARG A 24 0.22 7.45 12.98
CA ARG A 24 -0.16 8.78 12.49
C ARG A 24 -0.69 8.73 11.06
N ASN A 25 -0.06 7.94 10.19
CA ASN A 25 -0.49 7.72 8.81
C ASN A 25 -1.88 7.07 8.74
N ALA A 26 -2.14 6.07 9.59
CA ALA A 26 -3.45 5.43 9.71
C ALA A 26 -4.53 6.41 10.20
N MET A 27 -4.23 7.25 11.20
CA MET A 27 -5.17 8.28 11.68
C MET A 27 -5.49 9.32 10.61
N GLY A 28 -4.47 9.78 9.86
CA GLY A 28 -4.67 10.68 8.72
C GLY A 28 -5.53 10.06 7.64
N SER A 29 -5.26 8.80 7.28
CA SER A 29 -6.06 8.05 6.32
C SER A 29 -7.52 7.93 6.76
N ALA A 30 -7.79 7.60 8.02
CA ALA A 30 -9.15 7.51 8.55
C ALA A 30 -9.96 8.81 8.37
N GLN A 31 -9.33 9.98 8.55
CA GLN A 31 -9.99 11.26 8.29
C GLN A 31 -10.27 11.47 6.80
N THR A 32 -9.35 11.09 5.92
CA THR A 32 -9.57 11.15 4.47
C THR A 32 -10.70 10.23 4.02
N PHE A 33 -10.72 8.97 4.48
CA PHE A 33 -11.82 8.03 4.17
C PHE A 33 -13.17 8.58 4.61
N ARG A 34 -13.24 9.24 5.78
CA ARG A 34 -14.48 9.89 6.25
C ARG A 34 -14.97 10.96 5.26
N VAL A 35 -14.07 11.81 4.76
CA VAL A 35 -14.42 12.86 3.78
C VAL A 35 -14.82 12.23 2.45
N ASN A 36 -14.04 11.27 1.94
CA ASN A 36 -14.31 10.60 0.67
C ASN A 36 -15.64 9.83 0.70
N LEU A 37 -15.99 9.16 1.80
CA LEU A 37 -17.29 8.50 1.95
C LEU A 37 -18.46 9.47 1.81
N ASN A 38 -18.35 10.68 2.37
CA ASN A 38 -19.40 11.70 2.22
C ASN A 38 -19.51 12.19 0.77
N ASN A 39 -18.38 12.34 0.07
CA ASN A 39 -18.36 12.77 -1.33
C ASN A 39 -18.94 11.70 -2.27
N LEU A 40 -18.53 10.44 -2.09
CA LEU A 40 -19.07 9.31 -2.84
C LEU A 40 -20.58 9.19 -2.68
N ARG A 41 -21.08 9.32 -1.44
CA ARG A 41 -22.53 9.36 -1.17
C ARG A 41 -23.23 10.43 -2.01
N GLY A 42 -22.61 11.61 -2.14
CA GLY A 42 -23.08 12.69 -3.01
C GLY A 42 -23.05 12.33 -4.50
N TYR A 43 -21.93 11.78 -5.00
CA TYR A 43 -21.80 11.40 -6.41
C TYR A 43 -22.83 10.35 -6.84
N TYR A 44 -23.18 9.43 -5.95
CA TYR A 44 -24.18 8.39 -6.19
C TYR A 44 -25.61 8.81 -5.80
N ASN A 45 -25.82 10.05 -5.32
CA ASN A 45 -27.11 10.56 -4.85
C ASN A 45 -27.79 9.66 -3.80
N GLN A 46 -27.00 9.11 -2.89
CA GLN A 46 -27.46 8.19 -1.85
C GLN A 46 -27.95 8.93 -0.60
N SER A 47 -28.82 8.29 0.18
CA SER A 47 -29.41 8.89 1.37
C SER A 47 -28.45 8.87 2.56
N GLU A 48 -28.64 9.79 3.52
CA GLU A 48 -27.79 9.85 4.72
C GLU A 48 -27.98 8.66 5.67
N ALA A 49 -29.13 8.00 5.58
CA ALA A 49 -29.47 6.85 6.42
C ALA A 49 -28.82 5.53 5.94
N GLY A 50 -28.23 5.52 4.74
CA GLY A 50 -27.53 4.36 4.19
C GLY A 50 -26.16 4.15 4.83
N SER A 51 -25.79 2.88 5.00
CA SER A 51 -24.41 2.51 5.34
C SER A 51 -23.66 2.13 4.06
N HIS A 52 -22.48 2.70 3.88
CA HIS A 52 -21.65 2.54 2.69
C HIS A 52 -20.22 2.15 3.07
N THR A 53 -19.54 1.44 2.18
CA THR A 53 -18.17 0.97 2.39
C THR A 53 -17.26 1.49 1.29
N LEU A 54 -16.17 2.13 1.68
CA LEU A 54 -15.05 2.48 0.79
C LEU A 54 -13.84 1.65 1.20
N GLN A 55 -13.30 0.88 0.26
CA GLN A 55 -12.12 0.07 0.45
C GLN A 55 -11.00 0.59 -0.47
N SER A 56 -9.77 0.65 0.05
CA SER A 56 -8.58 0.92 -0.74
C SER A 56 -7.58 -0.21 -0.58
N MET A 57 -6.97 -0.61 -1.67
CA MET A 57 -5.91 -1.61 -1.74
C MET A 57 -4.75 -1.02 -2.54
N TYR A 58 -3.56 -1.07 -1.96
CA TYR A 58 -2.33 -0.67 -2.65
C TYR A 58 -1.17 -1.54 -2.19
N GLY A 59 -0.15 -1.66 -3.04
CA GLY A 59 1.03 -2.47 -2.78
C GLY A 59 1.84 -2.70 -4.04
N CYS A 60 2.97 -3.37 -3.90
CA CYS A 60 3.89 -3.68 -4.98
C CYS A 60 4.29 -5.16 -4.96
N ASP A 61 4.49 -5.71 -6.15
CA ASP A 61 5.15 -6.99 -6.37
C ASP A 61 6.61 -6.76 -6.74
N VAL A 62 7.49 -7.59 -6.19
CA VAL A 62 8.93 -7.57 -6.45
C VAL A 62 9.40 -8.91 -6.99
N GLY A 63 10.40 -8.87 -7.87
CA GLY A 63 11.01 -10.04 -8.47
C GLY A 63 11.99 -10.74 -7.53
N PRO A 64 12.52 -11.91 -7.93
CA PRO A 64 13.55 -12.62 -7.18
C PRO A 64 14.84 -11.81 -6.97
N ASP A 65 15.08 -10.82 -7.83
CA ASP A 65 16.19 -9.87 -7.81
C ASP A 65 15.88 -8.59 -7.02
N TRP A 66 14.75 -8.54 -6.32
CA TRP A 66 14.24 -7.37 -5.58
C TRP A 66 13.89 -6.17 -6.46
N LEU A 67 13.79 -6.36 -7.77
CA LEU A 67 13.35 -5.30 -8.67
C LEU A 67 11.83 -5.19 -8.66
N PHE A 68 11.34 -3.95 -8.77
CA PHE A 68 9.94 -3.65 -8.93
C PHE A 68 9.39 -4.38 -10.17
N LEU A 69 8.27 -5.10 -10.01
CA LEU A 69 7.57 -5.76 -11.11
C LEU A 69 6.24 -5.08 -11.41
N ARG A 70 5.46 -4.79 -10.37
CA ARG A 70 4.10 -4.29 -10.53
C ARG A 70 3.66 -3.51 -9.32
N GLY A 71 2.89 -2.46 -9.56
CA GLY A 71 2.27 -1.64 -8.53
C GLY A 71 0.75 -1.71 -8.63
N TYR A 72 0.09 -1.55 -7.48
CA TYR A 72 -1.36 -1.56 -7.36
C TYR A 72 -1.82 -0.35 -6.56
N SER A 73 -2.90 0.27 -7.02
CA SER A 73 -3.70 1.22 -6.26
C SER A 73 -5.14 1.14 -6.77
N GLN A 74 -6.03 0.62 -5.96
CA GLN A 74 -7.39 0.26 -6.33
C GLN A 74 -8.34 0.66 -5.21
N ASP A 75 -9.43 1.32 -5.57
CA ASP A 75 -10.52 1.61 -4.66
C ASP A 75 -11.80 0.91 -5.12
N ALA A 76 -12.56 0.42 -4.14
CA ALA A 76 -13.86 -0.20 -4.32
C ALA A 76 -14.90 0.50 -3.45
N TYR A 77 -16.11 0.68 -3.98
CA TYR A 77 -17.23 1.30 -3.28
C TYR A 77 -18.42 0.34 -3.24
N ASP A 78 -18.95 0.09 -2.04
CA ASP A 78 -20.01 -0.88 -1.77
C ASP A 78 -19.73 -2.28 -2.37
N GLY A 79 -18.45 -2.66 -2.39
CA GLY A 79 -17.98 -3.97 -2.88
C GLY A 79 -17.84 -4.08 -4.40
N ALA A 80 -18.13 -3.01 -5.16
CA ALA A 80 -17.88 -2.93 -6.59
C ALA A 80 -16.59 -2.14 -6.89
N ASP A 81 -15.91 -2.48 -7.99
CA ASP A 81 -14.77 -1.69 -8.46
C ASP A 81 -15.19 -0.24 -8.67
N TYR A 82 -14.36 0.70 -8.21
CA TYR A 82 -14.61 2.13 -8.35
C TYR A 82 -13.56 2.78 -9.26
N ILE A 83 -12.29 2.77 -8.84
CA ILE A 83 -11.19 3.35 -9.63
C ILE A 83 -9.87 2.60 -9.37
N ALA A 84 -9.08 2.40 -10.41
CA ALA A 84 -7.80 1.70 -10.34
C ALA A 84 -6.69 2.41 -11.12
N LEU A 85 -5.48 2.44 -10.56
CA LEU A 85 -4.27 2.85 -11.27
C LEU A 85 -3.89 1.75 -12.26
N ASN A 86 -3.64 2.14 -13.50
CA ASN A 86 -3.25 1.22 -14.56
C ASN A 86 -1.80 0.77 -14.39
N GLU A 87 -1.44 -0.31 -15.11
CA GLU A 87 -0.10 -0.91 -15.06
C GLU A 87 1.01 0.03 -15.51
N ASP A 88 0.66 1.05 -16.31
CA ASP A 88 1.58 2.09 -16.74
C ASP A 88 1.96 3.08 -15.62
N LEU A 89 1.31 2.98 -14.45
CA LEU A 89 1.45 3.85 -13.27
C LEU A 89 1.28 5.35 -13.60
N ARG A 90 0.53 5.65 -14.66
CA ARG A 90 0.33 7.00 -15.19
C ARG A 90 -1.13 7.32 -15.43
N SER A 91 -1.93 6.32 -15.78
CA SER A 91 -3.34 6.49 -16.11
C SER A 91 -4.26 5.75 -15.16
N TRP A 92 -5.52 6.19 -15.09
CA TRP A 92 -6.54 5.59 -14.23
C TRP A 92 -7.67 4.98 -15.05
N THR A 93 -8.18 3.85 -14.59
CA THR A 93 -9.43 3.24 -15.06
C THR A 93 -10.53 3.48 -14.04
N ALA A 94 -11.61 4.13 -14.47
CA ALA A 94 -12.81 4.38 -13.67
C ALA A 94 -13.91 3.40 -14.09
N ALA A 95 -14.57 2.78 -13.12
CA ALA A 95 -15.53 1.71 -13.36
C ALA A 95 -16.89 2.22 -13.86
N ASP A 96 -17.32 3.41 -13.42
CA ASP A 96 -18.60 4.01 -13.79
C ASP A 96 -18.52 5.54 -13.95
N THR A 97 -19.67 6.16 -14.22
CA THR A 97 -19.79 7.62 -14.43
C THR A 97 -19.43 8.43 -13.19
N ALA A 98 -19.73 7.94 -11.98
CA ALA A 98 -19.37 8.63 -10.74
C ALA A 98 -17.87 8.55 -10.51
N ALA A 99 -17.24 7.41 -10.80
CA ALA A 99 -15.79 7.23 -10.75
C ALA A 99 -15.04 8.13 -11.75
N GLN A 100 -15.66 8.51 -12.87
CA GLN A 100 -15.05 9.49 -13.80
C GLN A 100 -14.82 10.85 -13.14
N ILE A 101 -15.62 11.23 -12.14
CA ILE A 101 -15.43 12.48 -11.38
C ILE A 101 -14.09 12.40 -10.61
N THR A 102 -13.89 11.30 -9.87
CA THR A 102 -12.65 11.09 -9.11
C THR A 102 -11.44 10.91 -10.02
N LYS A 103 -11.59 10.26 -11.18
CA LYS A 103 -10.53 10.16 -12.19
C LYS A 103 -10.01 11.53 -12.62
N ARG A 104 -10.90 12.45 -13.02
CA ARG A 104 -10.50 13.81 -13.44
C ARG A 104 -9.78 14.57 -12.33
N LYS A 105 -10.25 14.44 -11.08
CA LYS A 105 -9.60 15.06 -9.90
C LYS A 105 -8.20 14.50 -9.67
N ARG A 106 -8.01 13.18 -9.80
CA ARG A 106 -6.69 12.53 -9.67
C ARG A 106 -5.73 12.95 -10.77
N GLU A 107 -6.21 13.01 -12.01
CA GLU A 107 -5.42 13.46 -13.15
C GLU A 107 -5.01 14.93 -13.02
N ALA A 108 -5.92 15.81 -12.59
CA ALA A 108 -5.62 17.23 -12.35
C ALA A 108 -4.62 17.45 -11.20
N ALA A 109 -4.62 16.56 -10.20
CA ALA A 109 -3.69 16.61 -9.07
C ALA A 109 -2.38 15.84 -9.29
N ASP A 110 -2.17 15.27 -10.47
CA ASP A 110 -1.04 14.37 -10.79
C ASP A 110 -0.84 13.24 -9.76
N ALA A 111 -1.95 12.70 -9.26
CA ALA A 111 -1.96 11.68 -8.20
C ALA A 111 -1.24 10.39 -8.61
N ALA A 112 -1.18 10.09 -9.92
CA ALA A 112 -0.49 8.93 -10.44
C ALA A 112 1.01 9.00 -10.18
N GLU A 113 1.64 10.18 -10.33
CA GLU A 113 3.06 10.38 -10.07
C GLU A 113 3.42 10.14 -8.60
N GLN A 114 2.61 10.67 -7.68
CA GLN A 114 2.80 10.45 -6.25
C GLN A 114 2.71 8.96 -5.89
N MET A 115 1.70 8.27 -6.43
CA MET A 115 1.53 6.84 -6.21
C MET A 115 2.67 6.03 -6.82
N ARG A 116 3.11 6.39 -8.04
CA ARG A 116 4.25 5.74 -8.70
C ARG A 116 5.52 5.85 -7.87
N SER A 117 5.85 7.05 -7.39
CA SER A 117 7.03 7.29 -6.54
C SER A 117 7.03 6.39 -5.29
N TYR A 118 5.87 6.22 -4.64
CA TYR A 118 5.74 5.30 -3.52
C TYR A 118 5.89 3.82 -3.93
N LEU A 119 5.21 3.41 -5.00
CA LEU A 119 5.16 2.00 -5.44
C LEU A 119 6.51 1.49 -5.95
N GLU A 120 7.25 2.32 -6.70
CA GLU A 120 8.56 1.97 -7.27
C GLU A 120 9.70 2.12 -6.24
N GLY A 121 9.53 2.96 -5.22
CA GLY A 121 10.55 3.23 -4.19
C GLY A 121 10.19 2.63 -2.84
N ALA A 122 9.52 3.43 -2.00
CA ALA A 122 9.24 3.11 -0.60
C ALA A 122 8.58 1.74 -0.39
N CYS A 123 7.62 1.35 -1.24
CA CYS A 123 6.97 0.05 -1.12
C CYS A 123 7.97 -1.11 -1.24
N VAL A 124 8.86 -1.05 -2.25
CA VAL A 124 9.89 -2.06 -2.51
C VAL A 124 10.88 -2.12 -1.35
N GLU A 125 11.37 -0.96 -0.91
CA GLU A 125 12.32 -0.83 0.21
C GLU A 125 11.76 -1.43 1.51
N TRP A 126 10.52 -1.08 1.86
CA TRP A 126 9.88 -1.58 3.08
C TRP A 126 9.55 -3.06 2.99
N LEU A 127 9.12 -3.55 1.82
CA LEU A 127 8.90 -4.98 1.61
C LEU A 127 10.19 -5.78 1.82
N GLN A 128 11.31 -5.32 1.26
CA GLN A 128 12.62 -5.94 1.47
C GLN A 128 13.00 -5.97 2.96
N LYS A 129 12.80 -4.86 3.67
CA LYS A 129 13.10 -4.75 5.10
C LYS A 129 12.25 -5.69 5.96
N TYR A 130 10.94 -5.75 5.72
CA TYR A 130 10.07 -6.69 6.45
C TYR A 130 10.47 -8.14 6.20
N LEU A 131 10.89 -8.49 4.98
CA LEU A 131 11.32 -9.84 4.65
C LEU A 131 12.69 -10.19 5.23
N GLN A 132 13.60 -9.23 5.34
CA GLN A 132 14.87 -9.41 6.06
C GLN A 132 14.65 -9.67 7.55
N MET A 133 13.79 -8.87 8.20
CA MET A 133 13.43 -9.06 9.61
C MET A 133 12.70 -10.39 9.84
N GLY A 134 11.78 -10.73 8.95
CA GLY A 134 11.01 -11.96 9.02
C GLY A 134 11.72 -13.20 8.48
N ASN A 135 12.96 -13.10 7.97
CA ASN A 135 13.63 -14.11 7.14
C ASN A 135 13.54 -15.54 7.71
N ASN A 136 13.86 -15.70 9.01
CA ASN A 136 13.85 -17.00 9.69
C ASN A 136 12.46 -17.63 9.88
N THR A 137 11.39 -16.85 9.72
CA THR A 137 9.98 -17.27 9.95
C THR A 137 9.13 -17.24 8.69
N LEU A 138 9.27 -16.21 7.85
CA LEU A 138 8.50 -16.00 6.62
C LEU A 138 8.97 -16.91 5.47
N GLN A 139 10.26 -17.26 5.40
CA GLN A 139 10.78 -18.15 4.36
C GLN A 139 10.56 -19.65 4.63
N ARG A 140 9.93 -20.02 5.75
CA ARG A 140 9.50 -21.42 5.95
C ARG A 140 8.30 -21.71 5.06
N ALA A 141 8.58 -22.22 3.86
CA ALA A 141 7.61 -23.02 3.14
C ALA A 141 7.20 -24.17 4.06
N GLY A 142 5.97 -24.14 4.58
CA GLY A 142 5.42 -25.27 5.32
C GLY A 142 5.60 -26.51 4.44
N ILE A 143 6.37 -27.48 4.92
CA ILE A 143 6.68 -28.69 4.17
C ILE A 143 5.35 -29.41 3.89
N ARG A 144 4.75 -29.15 2.72
CA ARG A 144 3.72 -30.04 2.17
C ARG A 144 4.47 -31.27 1.72
N GLY A 145 4.38 -32.33 2.53
CA GLY A 145 5.11 -33.57 2.30
C GLY A 145 4.84 -34.16 0.92
N ARG A 146 5.86 -34.11 0.05
CA ARG A 146 6.50 -35.26 -0.62
C ARG A 146 7.47 -34.76 -1.69
N GLY A 147 8.72 -35.24 -1.62
CA GLY A 147 9.71 -35.16 -2.70
C GLY A 147 10.68 -33.99 -2.57
N ALA A 148 11.82 -34.25 -1.93
CA ALA A 148 12.96 -33.34 -1.91
C ALA A 148 13.54 -33.14 -3.32
N SER A 149 13.63 -31.89 -3.77
CA SER A 149 14.68 -31.45 -4.68
C SER A 149 15.42 -30.33 -3.97
N THR A 150 16.61 -30.65 -3.47
CA THR A 150 17.55 -29.69 -2.89
C THR A 150 18.05 -28.79 -4.01
N ILE A 151 17.56 -27.54 -4.04
CA ILE A 151 18.29 -26.44 -4.65
C ILE A 151 18.92 -25.67 -3.50
N SER A 152 20.23 -25.84 -3.31
CA SER A 152 21.01 -25.04 -2.39
C SER A 152 21.11 -23.61 -2.92
N PRO A 153 20.93 -22.56 -2.10
CA PRO A 153 21.31 -21.21 -2.48
C PRO A 153 22.84 -21.14 -2.67
N PRO A 154 23.36 -20.33 -3.61
CA PRO A 154 24.79 -20.10 -3.70
C PRO A 154 25.28 -19.34 -2.45
N GLU A 155 26.27 -19.90 -1.76
CA GLU A 155 27.01 -19.21 -0.71
C GLU A 155 27.81 -18.05 -1.32
N GLY A 156 27.68 -16.83 -0.78
CA GLY A 156 28.64 -15.75 -1.06
C GLY A 156 28.13 -14.32 -1.14
N ALA A 157 26.82 -14.04 -1.06
CA ALA A 157 26.35 -12.66 -1.00
C ALA A 157 26.38 -12.13 0.44
N ALA A 158 27.57 -11.78 0.93
CA ALA A 158 27.68 -10.89 2.09
C ALA A 158 27.23 -9.49 1.67
N PHE A 159 26.08 -9.04 2.17
CA PHE A 159 25.65 -7.66 1.99
C PHE A 159 26.46 -6.75 2.92
N PRO A 160 26.93 -5.59 2.42
CA PRO A 160 27.76 -4.69 3.21
C PRO A 160 26.96 -4.15 4.40
N GLN A 161 27.53 -4.28 5.60
CA GLN A 161 27.07 -3.59 6.80
C GLN A 161 27.43 -2.11 6.66
N GLY A 162 26.56 -1.33 6.03
CA GLY A 162 26.57 0.12 6.12
C GLY A 162 25.83 0.56 7.38
N GLU A 163 26.32 1.60 8.05
CA GLU A 163 25.69 2.19 9.25
C GLU A 163 24.19 2.42 9.03
N GLU A 164 23.35 1.79 9.86
CA GLU A 164 21.91 2.04 9.94
C GLU A 164 21.66 3.47 10.44
N LYS A 165 21.65 4.43 9.52
CA LYS A 165 20.89 5.65 9.74
C LYS A 165 19.42 5.29 9.53
N GLY A 166 18.61 5.47 10.58
CA GLY A 166 17.17 5.20 10.53
C GLY A 166 16.55 5.83 9.29
N VAL A 167 16.23 5.00 8.30
CA VAL A 167 15.49 5.41 7.12
C VAL A 167 14.05 5.63 7.58
N PRO A 168 13.48 6.84 7.44
CA PRO A 168 12.11 7.12 7.86
C PRO A 168 11.14 6.18 7.15
N ALA A 169 9.97 5.91 7.75
CA ALA A 169 8.94 5.18 7.03
C ALA A 169 8.63 5.92 5.73
N GLY A 170 8.72 5.21 4.62
CA GLY A 170 8.38 5.76 3.32
C GLY A 170 6.88 5.99 3.37
N LYS A 171 6.47 7.21 3.71
CA LYS A 171 5.10 7.54 4.04
C LYS A 171 4.19 7.05 2.91
N PRO A 172 3.24 6.14 3.19
CA PRO A 172 2.28 5.74 2.18
C PRO A 172 1.55 6.98 1.69
N PRO A 173 1.28 7.10 0.38
CA PRO A 173 0.53 8.22 -0.15
C PRO A 173 -0.80 8.22 0.58
N THR A 174 -1.09 9.30 1.30
CA THR A 174 -2.44 9.54 1.79
C THR A 174 -3.37 9.46 0.60
N ALA A 175 -4.46 8.70 0.73
CA ALA A 175 -5.53 8.67 -0.27
C ALA A 175 -5.81 10.10 -0.73
N CYS A 176 -5.84 10.35 -2.04
CA CYS A 176 -6.09 11.70 -2.53
C CYS A 176 -7.47 12.15 -2.01
N PRO A 177 -7.54 13.28 -1.28
CA PRO A 177 -8.82 13.77 -0.79
C PRO A 177 -9.68 14.14 -2.00
N GLU A 178 -10.91 13.63 -2.04
CA GLU A 178 -11.88 13.94 -3.09
C GLU A 178 -12.46 15.35 -2.90
N ARG A 179 -11.62 16.40 -2.84
CA ARG A 179 -12.10 17.78 -2.60
C ARG A 179 -13.19 18.18 -3.60
N GLU A 180 -14.27 18.79 -3.11
CA GLU A 180 -15.28 19.43 -3.96
C GLU A 180 -14.65 20.63 -4.68
N GLU A 181 -14.87 20.76 -5.99
CA GLU A 181 -14.64 22.02 -6.68
C GLU A 181 -15.81 22.93 -6.32
N SER A 182 -15.53 24.01 -5.59
CA SER A 182 -16.48 25.10 -5.41
C SER A 182 -16.73 25.75 -6.78
N THR A 183 -17.87 25.45 -7.40
CA THR A 183 -18.47 26.31 -8.43
C THR A 183 -18.96 27.62 -7.84
#